data_AF-A0A9W9SPZ1-F1
#
_entry.id   AF-A0A9W9SPZ1-F1
#
_cell.length_a   1.000
_cell.length_b   1.000
_cell.length_c   1.000
_cell.angle_alpha   90.00
_cell.angle_beta   90.00
_cell.angle_gamma   90.00
#
_symmetry.space_group_name_H-M   'P 1'
#
loop_
_entity.id
_entity.type
_entity.pdbx_description
1 polymer ?
#
loop_
_entity_poly.entity_id
_entity_poly.type
_entity_poly.pdbx_seq_one_letter_code
_entity_poly.pdbx_strand_id
1 'polypeptide(L)'
;MAIIGSCVLPNKQDNQNAEIWFDAVEEMVFDDESLQEEYPEARVKENAKGKSQKLEALQAAYLVCLFQNWEGSEITQRRIRRRRYSTVVAVARDLVLGSAIHQTFWLINDASNFDWQAYILKEETIRTLSYVFLLDSAFVIFHNTPPRIFGLELEMHINCPEVAFQAGSANECFQHLKKWAGEVVDHPSVSSAIEGICKRDTEICLERTYSQFGLLNMFVVISALCVSIHQLQNVLVPPTAFENVERGMKNWKTAWDKMHASSLDGNTGDPLEEAWRRDGFMKSASEYWLLCNVLLEVIRSDAGEYSVDKRTLVKAGSVRENSSNPTVVNIPLREESIQSRRSPDPRRSDQVQKIS
;
A
#
# COMPACT_ATOMS: atom_id res chain seq x y z
N MET A 1 11.34 16.09 -8.34
CA MET A 1 10.16 16.49 -9.15
C MET A 1 10.44 16.55 -10.65
N ALA A 2 11.46 17.29 -11.12
CA ALA A 2 11.74 17.41 -12.57
C ALA A 2 11.91 16.04 -13.26
N ILE A 3 12.73 15.14 -12.70
CA ILE A 3 12.96 13.79 -13.25
C ILE A 3 11.67 12.99 -13.43
N ILE A 4 10.82 12.94 -12.39
CA ILE A 4 9.53 12.25 -12.46
C ILE A 4 8.63 12.86 -13.53
N GLY A 5 8.55 14.19 -13.57
CA GLY A 5 7.80 14.90 -14.62
C GLY A 5 8.26 14.49 -16.00
N SER A 6 9.58 14.46 -16.24
CA SER A 6 10.17 14.03 -17.51
C SER A 6 9.91 12.56 -17.83
N CYS A 7 9.71 11.67 -16.85
CA CYS A 7 9.38 10.25 -17.13
C CYS A 7 7.97 10.09 -17.71
N VAL A 8 7.04 10.96 -17.32
CA VAL A 8 5.61 10.87 -17.70
C VAL A 8 5.24 11.80 -18.86
N LEU A 9 6.21 12.53 -19.42
CA LEU A 9 5.97 13.37 -20.59
C LEU A 9 5.67 12.50 -21.83
N PRO A 10 4.81 12.97 -22.75
CA PRO A 10 4.57 12.27 -24.02
C PRO A 10 5.82 12.20 -24.92
N ASN A 11 6.79 13.08 -24.69
CA ASN A 11 7.98 13.20 -25.52
C ASN A 11 9.08 12.21 -25.08
N LYS A 12 9.28 11.16 -25.90
CA LYS A 12 10.30 10.12 -25.65
C LYS A 12 11.71 10.66 -25.45
N GLN A 13 12.07 11.78 -26.07
CA GLN A 13 13.40 12.37 -25.91
C GLN A 13 13.62 12.89 -24.47
N ASP A 14 12.59 13.47 -23.87
CA ASP A 14 12.66 13.98 -22.51
C ASP A 14 12.80 12.83 -21.51
N ASN A 15 12.10 11.71 -21.77
CA ASN A 15 12.20 10.49 -20.97
C ASN A 15 13.64 9.91 -21.02
N GLN A 16 14.23 9.83 -22.22
CA GLN A 16 15.62 9.36 -22.40
C GLN A 16 16.63 10.30 -21.73
N ASN A 17 16.41 11.61 -21.81
CA ASN A 17 17.27 12.58 -21.15
C ASN A 17 17.19 12.45 -19.61
N ALA A 18 16.02 12.10 -19.07
CA ALA A 18 15.83 11.87 -17.65
C ALA A 18 16.55 10.61 -17.16
N GLU A 19 16.57 9.54 -17.96
CA GLU A 19 17.20 8.26 -17.63
C GLU A 19 18.68 8.42 -17.25
N ILE A 20 19.40 9.33 -17.91
CA ILE A 20 20.81 9.64 -17.63
C ILE A 20 21.03 10.09 -16.18
N TRP A 21 20.02 10.69 -15.55
CA TRP A 21 20.10 11.25 -14.21
C TRP A 21 19.62 10.31 -13.11
N PHE A 22 19.03 9.17 -13.45
CA PHE A 22 18.36 8.30 -12.48
C PHE A 22 19.29 7.83 -11.36
N ASP A 23 20.45 7.26 -11.72
CA ASP A 23 21.41 6.77 -10.72
C ASP A 23 22.03 7.91 -9.91
N ALA A 24 22.36 9.04 -10.55
CA ALA A 24 22.93 10.20 -9.86
C ALA A 24 21.96 10.81 -8.83
N VAL A 25 20.67 10.91 -9.19
CA VAL A 25 19.63 11.40 -8.28
C VAL A 25 19.33 10.38 -7.19
N GLU A 26 19.38 9.09 -7.49
CA GLU A 26 19.27 8.05 -6.46
C GLU A 26 20.37 8.19 -5.41
N GLU A 27 21.64 8.21 -5.82
CA GLU A 27 22.75 8.33 -4.87
C GLU A 27 22.67 9.66 -4.08
N MET A 28 22.42 10.78 -4.75
CA MET A 28 22.30 12.09 -4.09
C MET A 28 21.22 12.10 -3.00
N VAL A 29 20.05 11.50 -3.27
CA VAL A 29 18.95 11.47 -2.29
C VAL A 29 19.26 10.51 -1.15
N PHE A 30 19.85 9.35 -1.43
CA PHE A 30 20.12 8.34 -0.39
C PHE A 30 21.38 8.62 0.43
N ASP A 31 22.23 9.55 -0.01
CA ASP A 31 23.35 10.08 0.76
C ASP A 31 22.94 11.23 1.72
N ASP A 32 21.66 11.65 1.71
CA ASP A 32 21.17 12.72 2.58
C ASP A 32 21.23 12.32 4.07
N GLU A 33 21.83 13.19 4.89
CA GLU A 33 22.00 12.98 6.34
C GLU A 33 20.67 12.78 7.08
N SER A 34 19.58 13.35 6.57
CA SER A 34 18.24 13.24 7.16
C SER A 34 17.64 11.83 7.05
N LEU A 35 18.20 11.00 6.16
CA LEU A 35 17.83 9.58 6.01
C LEU A 35 18.71 8.64 6.84
N GLN A 36 19.77 9.15 7.48
CA GLN A 36 20.71 8.33 8.25
C GLN A 36 20.22 8.15 9.70
N GLU A 37 20.28 6.90 10.21
CA GLU A 37 19.79 6.52 11.55
C GLU A 37 20.61 7.12 12.70
N GLU A 38 21.84 7.57 12.44
CA GLU A 38 22.83 7.95 13.46
C GLU A 38 22.59 9.34 14.12
N TYR A 39 21.56 10.08 13.70
CA TYR A 39 21.24 11.40 14.26
C TYR A 39 19.84 11.46 14.92
N PRO A 40 19.70 10.98 16.18
CA PRO A 40 18.45 11.08 16.94
C PRO A 40 17.95 12.52 17.12
N GLU A 41 18.85 13.51 17.07
CA GLU A 41 18.56 14.93 17.25
C GLU A 41 18.02 15.62 15.98
N ALA A 42 18.07 14.97 14.81
CA ALA A 42 17.48 15.48 13.57
C ALA A 42 15.93 15.42 13.56
N ARG A 43 15.32 14.91 14.65
CA ARG A 43 13.88 14.64 14.74
C ARG A 43 12.98 15.82 14.40
N VAL A 44 13.44 17.07 14.56
CA VAL A 44 12.67 18.27 14.18
C VAL A 44 13.62 19.44 13.85
N LYS A 45 14.58 19.28 12.93
CA LYS A 45 15.16 20.47 12.32
C LYS A 45 14.20 20.97 11.25
N GLU A 46 13.38 21.94 11.64
CA GLU A 46 12.66 22.77 10.67
C GLU A 46 13.69 23.53 9.84
N ASN A 47 13.59 23.42 8.52
CA ASN A 47 14.39 24.25 7.63
C ASN A 47 13.98 25.73 7.78
N ALA A 48 14.69 26.64 7.11
CA ALA A 48 14.42 28.09 7.17
C ALA A 48 12.98 28.49 6.75
N LYS A 49 12.17 27.55 6.24
CA LYS A 49 10.77 27.72 5.83
C LYS A 49 9.78 27.01 6.77
N GLY A 50 10.21 26.46 7.90
CA GLY A 50 9.35 25.73 8.83
C GLY A 50 9.00 24.30 8.39
N LYS A 51 9.64 23.77 7.33
CA LYS A 51 9.37 22.40 6.85
C LYS A 51 10.31 21.39 7.48
N SER A 52 9.79 20.21 7.78
CA SER A 52 10.59 19.09 8.31
C SER A 52 11.56 18.57 7.25
N GLN A 53 12.86 18.75 7.46
CA GLN A 53 13.90 18.22 6.57
C GLN A 53 13.77 16.70 6.38
N LYS A 54 13.43 15.99 7.46
CA LYS A 54 13.22 14.54 7.43
C LYS A 54 12.02 14.13 6.57
N LEU A 55 10.95 14.94 6.56
CA LEU A 55 9.80 14.70 5.67
C LEU A 55 10.18 14.93 4.20
N GLU A 56 10.88 16.03 3.89
CA GLU A 56 11.34 16.34 2.53
C GLU A 56 12.27 15.25 2.00
N ALA A 57 13.21 14.78 2.82
CA ALA A 57 14.10 13.68 2.49
C ALA A 57 13.33 12.37 2.26
N LEU A 58 12.35 12.03 3.11
CA LEU A 58 11.50 10.86 2.92
C LEU A 58 10.70 10.95 1.61
N GLN A 59 10.10 12.11 1.32
CA GLN A 59 9.38 12.34 0.07
C GLN A 59 10.30 12.16 -1.14
N ALA A 60 11.52 12.71 -1.10
CA ALA A 60 12.51 12.52 -2.15
C ALA A 60 12.89 11.05 -2.33
N ALA A 61 13.18 10.33 -1.24
CA ALA A 61 13.55 8.91 -1.27
C ALA A 61 12.40 8.02 -1.77
N TYR A 62 11.17 8.30 -1.35
CA TYR A 62 9.96 7.65 -1.87
C TYR A 62 9.84 7.87 -3.39
N LEU A 63 9.97 9.10 -3.85
CA LEU A 63 9.88 9.45 -5.26
C LEU A 63 10.95 8.74 -6.11
N VAL A 64 12.19 8.66 -5.61
CA VAL A 64 13.26 7.86 -6.23
C VAL A 64 12.89 6.40 -6.32
N CYS A 65 12.42 5.79 -5.23
CA CYS A 65 11.99 4.40 -5.25
C CYS A 65 10.85 4.17 -6.25
N LEU A 66 9.92 5.11 -6.35
CA LEU A 66 8.79 5.03 -7.26
C LEU A 66 9.25 5.01 -8.72
N PHE A 67 9.96 6.03 -9.21
CA PHE A 67 10.31 6.06 -10.63
C PHE A 67 11.35 5.00 -11.00
N GLN A 68 12.33 4.71 -10.15
CA GLN A 68 13.31 3.66 -10.42
C GLN A 68 12.68 2.26 -10.42
N ASN A 69 11.55 2.05 -9.73
CA ASN A 69 10.84 0.77 -9.80
C ASN A 69 10.14 0.54 -11.14
N TRP A 70 9.68 1.61 -11.80
CA TRP A 70 8.91 1.50 -13.05
C TRP A 70 9.75 1.74 -14.31
N GLU A 71 10.64 2.73 -14.27
CA GLU A 71 11.45 3.15 -15.43
C GLU A 71 12.92 2.70 -15.32
N GLY A 72 13.37 2.30 -14.13
CA GLY A 72 14.75 1.87 -13.92
C GLY A 72 15.06 0.51 -14.55
N SER A 73 16.35 0.23 -14.75
CA SER A 73 16.83 -1.07 -15.23
C SER A 73 16.44 -2.21 -14.28
N GLU A 74 16.38 -3.45 -14.76
CA GLU A 74 16.13 -4.65 -13.93
C GLU A 74 17.04 -4.75 -12.70
N ILE A 75 18.31 -4.33 -12.83
CA ILE A 75 19.28 -4.34 -11.73
C ILE A 75 18.88 -3.27 -10.70
N THR A 76 18.55 -2.08 -11.18
CA THR A 76 18.13 -0.95 -10.36
C THR A 76 16.82 -1.24 -9.63
N GLN A 77 15.82 -1.78 -10.32
CA GLN A 77 14.56 -2.21 -9.72
C GLN A 77 14.77 -3.20 -8.56
N ARG A 78 15.67 -4.17 -8.73
CA ARG A 78 16.04 -5.10 -7.64
C ARG A 78 16.76 -4.39 -6.50
N ARG A 79 17.65 -3.43 -6.79
CA ARG A 79 18.36 -2.61 -5.80
C ARG A 79 17.38 -1.78 -4.97
N ILE A 80 16.41 -1.13 -5.61
CA ILE A 80 15.34 -0.38 -4.95
C ILE A 80 14.58 -1.29 -3.99
N ARG A 81 14.01 -2.39 -4.49
CA ARG A 81 13.18 -3.29 -3.67
C ARG A 81 13.95 -3.94 -2.52
N ARG A 82 15.24 -4.27 -2.71
CA ARG A 82 16.01 -5.06 -1.72
C ARG A 82 16.83 -4.22 -0.75
N ARG A 83 17.23 -3.00 -1.12
CA ARG A 83 18.14 -2.18 -0.33
C ARG A 83 17.53 -0.82 0.00
N ARG A 84 17.33 0.02 -1.02
CA ARG A 84 16.97 1.44 -0.82
C ARG A 84 15.64 1.61 -0.09
N TYR A 85 14.66 0.76 -0.43
CA TYR A 85 13.34 0.86 0.18
C TYR A 85 13.34 0.55 1.69
N SER A 86 14.29 -0.23 2.20
CA SER A 86 14.42 -0.47 3.64
C SER A 86 14.69 0.83 4.42
N THR A 87 15.51 1.73 3.86
CA THR A 87 15.75 3.07 4.45
C THR A 87 14.47 3.91 4.47
N VAL A 88 13.68 3.87 3.38
CA VAL A 88 12.38 4.57 3.31
C VAL A 88 11.45 4.08 4.42
N VAL A 89 11.35 2.77 4.62
CA VAL A 89 10.52 2.16 5.68
C VAL A 89 11.00 2.58 7.08
N ALA A 90 12.31 2.57 7.33
CA ALA A 90 12.88 2.96 8.62
C ALA A 90 12.57 4.43 8.95
N VAL A 91 12.80 5.34 8.00
CA VAL A 91 12.52 6.77 8.17
C VAL A 91 11.01 7.04 8.32
N ALA A 92 10.16 6.32 7.59
CA ALA A 92 8.71 6.43 7.73
C ALA A 92 8.24 6.05 9.15
N ARG A 93 8.78 4.95 9.71
CA ARG A 93 8.49 4.52 11.10
C ARG A 93 8.85 5.57 12.13
N ASP A 94 10.01 6.21 11.97
CA ASP A 94 10.43 7.28 12.86
C ASP A 94 9.46 8.48 12.86
N LEU A 95 8.85 8.80 11.72
CA LEU A 95 7.86 9.87 11.61
C LEU A 95 6.50 9.50 12.21
N VAL A 96 6.08 8.25 12.08
CA VAL A 96 4.83 7.74 12.70
C VAL A 96 4.87 7.93 14.21
N LEU A 97 5.99 7.57 14.85
CA LEU A 97 6.18 7.67 16.30
C LEU A 97 6.08 9.10 16.85
N GLY A 98 6.28 10.12 16.01
CA GLY A 98 6.41 11.50 16.44
C GLY A 98 5.18 12.39 16.29
N SER A 99 4.27 12.14 15.33
CA SER A 99 3.30 13.20 14.98
C SER A 99 2.13 12.84 14.07
N ALA A 100 1.86 11.61 13.63
CA ALA A 100 0.92 11.40 12.51
C ALA A 100 -0.60 11.45 12.89
N ILE A 101 -0.97 12.26 13.87
CA ILE A 101 -2.35 12.45 14.35
C ILE A 101 -2.69 13.94 14.20
N HIS A 102 -3.76 14.25 13.46
CA HIS A 102 -4.29 15.62 13.42
C HIS A 102 -4.72 16.05 14.82
N GLN A 103 -4.19 17.18 15.29
CA GLN A 103 -4.62 17.78 16.55
C GLN A 103 -5.90 18.56 16.31
N THR A 104 -7.05 17.96 16.63
CA THR A 104 -8.30 18.64 17.01
C THR A 104 -8.76 19.84 16.17
N PHE A 105 -8.45 19.89 14.87
CA PHE A 105 -8.95 20.97 14.00
C PHE A 105 -10.49 20.96 13.96
N TRP A 106 -11.10 19.78 14.11
CA TRP A 106 -12.54 19.62 14.23
C TRP A 106 -13.13 20.36 15.45
N LEU A 107 -12.34 20.63 16.50
CA LEU A 107 -12.75 21.40 17.68
C LEU A 107 -12.61 22.92 17.50
N ILE A 108 -11.86 23.39 16.49
CA ILE A 108 -11.62 24.82 16.27
C ILE A 108 -12.89 25.44 15.68
N ASN A 109 -13.59 26.33 16.38
CA ASN A 109 -14.85 26.90 15.86
C ASN A 109 -14.68 28.18 15.03
N ASP A 110 -13.48 28.76 15.04
CA ASP A 110 -13.17 30.02 14.34
C ASP A 110 -11.99 29.82 13.39
N ALA A 111 -12.18 30.22 12.13
CA ALA A 111 -11.15 30.16 11.09
C ALA A 111 -9.91 31.01 11.44
N SER A 112 -10.05 32.04 12.28
CA SER A 112 -8.92 32.87 12.72
C SER A 112 -7.88 32.10 13.54
N ASN A 113 -8.31 31.02 14.21
CA ASN A 113 -7.46 30.16 15.03
C ASN A 113 -6.95 28.93 14.26
N PHE A 114 -7.24 28.81 12.97
CA PHE A 114 -6.80 27.70 12.15
C PHE A 114 -5.35 27.89 11.72
N ASP A 115 -4.44 27.14 12.34
CA ASP A 115 -3.05 27.06 11.90
C ASP A 115 -2.94 26.21 10.62
N TRP A 116 -3.04 26.89 9.49
CA TRP A 116 -3.01 26.25 8.18
C TRP A 116 -1.64 25.61 7.88
N GLN A 117 -0.54 26.18 8.37
CA GLN A 117 0.80 25.63 8.12
C GLN A 117 1.03 24.35 8.91
N ALA A 118 0.62 24.33 10.18
CA ALA A 118 0.65 23.10 10.98
C ALA A 118 -0.24 22.00 10.38
N TYR A 119 -1.42 22.36 9.85
CA TYR A 119 -2.26 21.42 9.11
C TYR A 119 -1.54 20.86 7.88
N ILE A 120 -0.97 21.71 7.02
CA ILE A 120 -0.28 21.28 5.79
C ILE A 120 0.85 20.32 6.14
N LEU A 121 1.72 20.65 7.11
CA LEU A 121 2.83 19.79 7.51
C LEU A 121 2.34 18.41 8.00
N LYS A 122 1.25 18.40 8.76
CA LYS A 122 0.65 17.16 9.27
C LYS A 122 0.06 16.32 8.14
N GLU A 123 -0.75 16.93 7.28
CA GLU A 123 -1.42 16.23 6.17
C GLU A 123 -0.40 15.74 5.14
N GLU A 124 0.66 16.53 4.84
CA GLU A 124 1.78 16.09 4.00
C GLU A 124 2.46 14.85 4.59
N THR A 125 2.63 14.79 5.92
CA THR A 125 3.20 13.62 6.61
C THR A 125 2.28 12.40 6.47
N ILE A 126 1.00 12.53 6.77
CA ILE A 126 0.01 11.43 6.71
C ILE A 126 -0.10 10.86 5.28
N ARG A 127 -0.18 11.74 4.28
CA ARG A 127 -0.22 11.36 2.87
C ARG A 127 1.06 10.68 2.43
N THR A 128 2.23 11.20 2.83
CA THR A 128 3.52 10.58 2.52
C THR A 128 3.61 9.16 3.09
N LEU A 129 3.18 8.95 4.35
CA LEU A 129 3.13 7.62 4.96
C LEU A 129 2.16 6.67 4.23
N SER A 130 0.99 7.18 3.83
CA SER A 130 0.03 6.43 3.01
C SER A 130 0.67 5.98 1.69
N TYR A 131 1.38 6.86 0.99
CA TYR A 131 2.07 6.53 -0.26
C TYR A 131 3.23 5.55 -0.07
N VAL A 132 4.01 5.70 1.01
CA VAL A 132 5.05 4.72 1.37
C VAL A 132 4.41 3.34 1.52
N PHE A 133 3.32 3.21 2.29
CA PHE A 133 2.60 1.95 2.43
C PHE A 133 2.09 1.39 1.09
N LEU A 134 1.53 2.24 0.22
CA LEU A 134 1.05 1.83 -1.10
C LEU A 134 2.18 1.31 -2.01
N LEU A 135 3.40 1.82 -1.87
CA LEU A 135 4.55 1.29 -2.60
C LEU A 135 5.02 -0.06 -2.04
N ASP A 136 4.97 -0.26 -0.72
CA ASP A 136 5.25 -1.59 -0.12
C ASP A 136 4.21 -2.61 -0.60
N SER A 137 2.92 -2.23 -0.59
CA SER A 137 1.84 -3.10 -1.05
C SER A 137 2.00 -3.47 -2.53
N ALA A 138 2.44 -2.53 -3.38
CA ALA A 138 2.77 -2.82 -4.77
C ALA A 138 3.91 -3.84 -4.90
N PHE A 139 4.94 -3.78 -4.05
CA PHE A 139 6.00 -4.81 -4.04
C PHE A 139 5.49 -6.18 -3.62
N VAL A 140 4.57 -6.25 -2.66
CA VAL A 140 3.90 -7.50 -2.28
C VAL A 140 3.11 -8.05 -3.46
N ILE A 141 2.25 -7.24 -4.06
CA ILE A 141 1.29 -7.66 -5.09
C ILE A 141 1.99 -8.04 -6.40
N PHE A 142 2.92 -7.21 -6.89
CA PHE A 142 3.50 -7.38 -8.22
C PHE A 142 4.83 -8.13 -8.22
N HIS A 143 5.51 -8.21 -7.07
CA HIS A 143 6.83 -8.83 -6.98
C HIS A 143 6.92 -9.94 -5.94
N ASN A 144 5.80 -10.32 -5.29
CA ASN A 144 5.75 -11.36 -4.25
C ASN A 144 6.81 -11.16 -3.17
N THR A 145 7.11 -9.91 -2.81
CA THR A 145 8.00 -9.64 -1.68
C THR A 145 7.23 -9.73 -0.38
N PRO A 146 7.83 -10.23 0.71
CA PRO A 146 7.22 -10.13 2.03
C PRO A 146 6.88 -8.67 2.36
N PRO A 147 5.71 -8.39 2.94
CA PRO A 147 5.34 -7.04 3.37
C PRO A 147 6.32 -6.55 4.43
N ARG A 148 6.77 -5.30 4.30
CA ARG A 148 7.61 -4.64 5.30
C ARG A 148 6.80 -3.75 6.22
N ILE A 149 5.65 -3.25 5.75
CA ILE A 149 4.72 -2.43 6.53
C ILE A 149 3.40 -3.18 6.64
N PHE A 150 2.89 -3.31 7.86
CA PHE A 150 1.61 -3.95 8.12
C PHE A 150 0.50 -2.90 8.20
N GLY A 151 -0.71 -3.22 7.72
CA GLY A 151 -1.84 -2.29 7.82
C GLY A 151 -2.17 -1.86 9.26
N LEU A 152 -1.91 -2.74 10.24
CA LEU A 152 -2.07 -2.45 11.67
C LEU A 152 -0.96 -1.54 12.24
N GLU A 153 0.12 -1.30 11.51
CA GLU A 153 1.17 -0.36 11.89
C GLU A 153 0.77 1.10 11.57
N LEU A 154 -0.28 1.28 10.76
CA LEU A 154 -0.72 2.57 10.22
C LEU A 154 -1.58 3.33 11.23
N GLU A 155 -0.95 3.76 12.33
CA GLU A 155 -1.60 4.47 13.45
C GLU A 155 -1.90 5.94 13.14
N MET A 156 -1.52 6.44 11.96
CA MET A 156 -1.89 7.77 11.53
C MET A 156 -3.39 7.88 11.25
N HIS A 157 -3.95 9.09 11.37
CA HIS A 157 -5.32 9.35 10.94
C HIS A 157 -5.50 9.08 9.44
N ILE A 158 -6.74 8.76 9.05
CA ILE A 158 -7.12 8.78 7.64
C ILE A 158 -6.82 10.13 7.00
N ASN A 159 -6.47 10.13 5.71
CA ASN A 159 -6.15 11.35 4.96
C ASN A 159 -7.39 12.25 4.91
N CYS A 160 -7.18 13.57 5.02
CA CYS A 160 -8.25 14.54 4.83
C CYS A 160 -8.73 14.57 3.36
N PRO A 161 -9.94 15.06 3.09
CA PRO A 161 -10.49 15.14 1.73
C PRO A 161 -9.58 15.91 0.78
N GLU A 162 -9.56 15.49 -0.49
CA GLU A 162 -8.70 16.11 -1.51
C GLU A 162 -8.98 17.61 -1.67
N VAL A 163 -10.26 18.00 -1.63
CA VAL A 163 -10.68 19.41 -1.69
C VAL A 163 -10.12 20.27 -0.56
N ALA A 164 -9.91 19.70 0.63
CA ALA A 164 -9.30 20.43 1.74
C ALA A 164 -7.78 20.58 1.56
N PHE A 165 -7.12 19.54 1.02
CA PHE A 165 -5.68 19.57 0.76
C PHE A 165 -5.31 20.48 -0.43
N GLN A 166 -6.15 20.52 -1.47
CA GLN A 166 -5.94 21.35 -2.68
C GLN A 166 -6.52 22.77 -2.57
N ALA A 167 -7.03 23.16 -1.39
CA ALA A 167 -7.60 24.48 -1.17
C ALA A 167 -6.57 25.59 -1.41
N GLY A 168 -6.97 26.67 -2.08
CA GLY A 168 -6.10 27.79 -2.42
C GLY A 168 -5.87 28.77 -1.26
N SER A 169 -6.61 28.61 -0.16
CA SER A 169 -6.49 29.48 1.02
C SER A 169 -6.78 28.74 2.32
N ALA A 170 -6.27 29.27 3.44
CA ALA A 170 -6.55 28.77 4.79
C ALA A 170 -8.05 28.72 5.11
N ASN A 171 -8.80 29.74 4.68
CA ASN A 171 -10.24 29.82 4.96
C ASN A 171 -11.03 28.76 4.19
N GLU A 172 -10.73 28.57 2.90
CA GLU A 172 -11.34 27.51 2.08
C GLU A 172 -11.02 26.12 2.65
N CYS A 173 -9.75 25.87 3.00
CA CYS A 173 -9.31 24.64 3.65
C CYS A 173 -10.12 24.36 4.92
N PHE A 174 -10.22 25.36 5.82
CA PHE A 174 -10.97 25.25 7.07
C PHE A 174 -12.45 24.92 6.84
N GLN A 175 -13.10 25.54 5.86
CA GLN A 175 -14.50 25.27 5.52
C GLN A 175 -14.71 23.83 5.06
N HIS A 176 -13.84 23.31 4.18
CA HIS A 176 -13.89 21.92 3.74
C HIS A 176 -13.66 20.94 4.89
N LEU A 177 -12.67 21.20 5.73
CA LEU A 177 -12.38 20.39 6.91
C LEU A 177 -13.55 20.38 7.91
N LYS A 178 -14.21 21.53 8.11
CA LYS A 178 -15.38 21.62 8.99
C LYS A 178 -16.57 20.84 8.50
N LYS A 179 -16.85 20.91 7.20
CA LYS A 179 -17.88 20.11 6.57
C LYS A 179 -17.58 18.61 6.77
N TRP A 180 -16.35 18.21 6.47
CA TRP A 180 -15.92 16.82 6.60
C TRP A 180 -15.98 16.28 8.04
N ALA A 181 -15.63 17.11 9.02
CA ALA A 181 -15.73 16.75 10.44
C ALA A 181 -17.17 16.44 10.91
N GLY A 182 -18.19 16.95 10.22
CA GLY A 182 -19.58 16.58 10.47
C GLY A 182 -20.01 15.28 9.78
N GLU A 183 -19.27 14.83 8.77
CA GLU A 183 -19.62 13.70 7.90
C GLU A 183 -18.94 12.39 8.32
N VAL A 184 -17.70 12.47 8.83
CA VAL A 184 -16.92 11.32 9.30
C VAL A 184 -16.96 11.24 10.82
N VAL A 185 -17.52 10.14 11.33
CA VAL A 185 -17.58 9.84 12.76
C VAL A 185 -16.21 9.37 13.26
N ASP A 186 -15.78 9.91 14.41
CA ASP A 186 -14.59 9.51 15.20
C ASP A 186 -13.21 9.66 14.54
N HIS A 187 -13.12 10.07 13.26
CA HIS A 187 -11.85 10.28 12.54
C HIS A 187 -10.81 9.17 12.79
N PRO A 188 -11.10 7.92 12.39
CA PRO A 188 -10.29 6.77 12.78
C PRO A 188 -8.86 6.84 12.27
N SER A 189 -7.95 6.10 12.93
CA SER A 189 -6.67 5.75 12.33
C SER A 189 -6.86 4.88 11.09
N VAL A 190 -5.87 4.84 10.21
CA VAL A 190 -5.88 3.93 9.05
C VAL A 190 -5.96 2.47 9.51
N SER A 191 -5.24 2.10 10.56
CA SER A 191 -5.33 0.77 11.19
C SER A 191 -6.75 0.46 11.67
N SER A 192 -7.38 1.39 12.38
CA SER A 192 -8.77 1.26 12.86
C SER A 192 -9.77 1.13 11.72
N ALA A 193 -9.55 1.83 10.60
CA ALA A 193 -10.37 1.68 9.40
C ALA A 193 -10.18 0.30 8.73
N ILE A 194 -8.94 -0.20 8.64
CA ILE A 194 -8.69 -1.54 8.09
C ILE A 194 -9.31 -2.63 8.97
N GLU A 195 -9.26 -2.48 10.29
CA GLU A 195 -9.93 -3.41 11.19
C GLU A 195 -11.45 -3.29 11.13
N GLY A 196 -11.96 -2.06 11.16
CA GLY A 196 -13.38 -1.76 11.19
C GLY A 196 -14.12 -2.37 10.00
N ILE A 197 -13.54 -2.26 8.81
CA ILE A 197 -14.15 -2.80 7.59
C ILE A 197 -14.29 -4.33 7.61
N CYS A 198 -13.44 -5.03 8.37
CA CYS A 198 -13.45 -6.48 8.49
C CYS A 198 -14.37 -7.03 9.61
N LYS A 199 -14.86 -6.17 10.52
CA LYS A 199 -15.69 -6.54 11.69
C LYS A 199 -17.17 -6.76 11.32
N ARG A 200 -17.91 -7.51 12.16
CA ARG A 200 -19.29 -8.00 11.91
C ARG A 200 -20.42 -7.01 12.24
N ASP A 201 -20.24 -6.10 13.20
CA ASP A 201 -21.37 -5.50 13.94
C ASP A 201 -21.77 -4.06 13.56
N THR A 202 -21.38 -3.53 12.39
CA THR A 202 -21.55 -2.10 12.10
C THR A 202 -22.00 -1.77 10.67
N GLU A 203 -22.96 -2.52 10.10
CA GLU A 203 -23.36 -2.33 8.69
C GLU A 203 -23.79 -0.88 8.32
N ILE A 204 -24.50 -0.15 9.19
CA ILE A 204 -25.05 1.18 8.82
C ILE A 204 -24.07 2.33 9.09
N CYS A 205 -23.37 2.32 10.23
CA CYS A 205 -22.45 3.39 10.62
C CYS A 205 -21.15 3.33 9.80
N LEU A 206 -20.70 2.11 9.49
CA LEU A 206 -19.48 1.88 8.71
C LEU A 206 -19.69 2.27 7.24
N GLU A 207 -20.82 1.92 6.66
CA GLU A 207 -21.13 2.29 5.29
C GLU A 207 -21.19 3.82 5.09
N ARG A 208 -21.83 4.55 6.01
CA ARG A 208 -21.86 6.02 5.97
C ARG A 208 -20.46 6.63 6.13
N THR A 209 -19.62 6.07 7.00
CA THR A 209 -18.28 6.64 7.25
C THR A 209 -17.36 6.42 6.06
N TYR A 210 -17.38 5.24 5.45
CA TYR A 210 -16.45 4.89 4.37
C TYR A 210 -16.91 5.44 3.02
N SER A 211 -18.21 5.70 2.83
CA SER A 211 -18.66 6.43 1.64
C SER A 211 -18.18 7.88 1.61
N GLN A 212 -17.75 8.43 2.75
CA GLN A 212 -17.18 9.78 2.88
C GLN A 212 -15.65 9.79 2.83
N PHE A 213 -15.02 8.62 2.68
CA PHE A 213 -13.58 8.55 2.50
C PHE A 213 -13.20 9.07 1.12
N GLY A 214 -12.06 9.75 1.01
CA GLY A 214 -11.49 10.09 -0.29
C GLY A 214 -10.92 8.86 -1.02
N LEU A 215 -10.68 9.00 -2.33
CA LEU A 215 -10.10 7.95 -3.17
C LEU A 215 -8.81 7.36 -2.58
N LEU A 216 -7.91 8.21 -2.07
CA LEU A 216 -6.65 7.76 -1.45
C LEU A 216 -6.89 6.83 -0.26
N ASN A 217 -7.82 7.17 0.64
CA ASN A 217 -8.16 6.33 1.79
C ASN A 217 -8.73 4.99 1.33
N MET A 218 -9.64 5.00 0.36
CA MET A 218 -10.21 3.76 -0.18
C MET A 218 -9.16 2.88 -0.86
N PHE A 219 -8.20 3.50 -1.56
CA PHE A 219 -7.10 2.80 -2.20
C PHE A 219 -6.11 2.18 -1.19
N VAL A 220 -5.83 2.88 -0.08
CA VAL A 220 -5.05 2.35 1.05
C VAL A 220 -5.75 1.14 1.67
N VAL A 221 -7.05 1.23 1.94
CA VAL A 221 -7.82 0.12 2.55
C VAL A 221 -7.83 -1.12 1.65
N ILE A 222 -8.12 -1.00 0.35
CA ILE A 222 -8.12 -2.18 -0.53
C ILE A 222 -6.72 -2.77 -0.71
N SER A 223 -5.68 -1.93 -0.75
CA SER A 223 -4.29 -2.39 -0.80
C SER A 223 -3.93 -3.19 0.45
N ALA A 224 -4.37 -2.75 1.63
CA ALA A 224 -4.18 -3.49 2.88
C ALA A 224 -4.91 -4.84 2.90
N LEU A 225 -6.12 -4.91 2.34
CA LEU A 225 -6.83 -6.17 2.18
C LEU A 225 -6.09 -7.13 1.24
N CYS A 226 -5.57 -6.65 0.09
CA CYS A 226 -4.80 -7.50 -0.82
C CYS A 226 -3.47 -7.97 -0.18
N VAL A 227 -2.77 -7.13 0.59
CA VAL A 227 -1.60 -7.56 1.38
C VAL A 227 -1.99 -8.60 2.43
N SER A 228 -3.14 -8.44 3.08
CA SER A 228 -3.65 -9.42 4.06
C SER A 228 -3.92 -10.77 3.40
N ILE A 229 -4.53 -10.82 2.21
CA ILE A 229 -4.72 -12.07 1.45
C ILE A 229 -3.37 -12.73 1.14
N HIS A 230 -2.39 -11.96 0.72
CA HIS A 230 -1.05 -12.48 0.45
C HIS A 230 -0.38 -13.05 1.72
N GLN A 231 -0.61 -12.46 2.88
CA GLN A 231 -0.14 -13.03 4.16
C GLN A 231 -0.89 -14.32 4.53
N LEU A 232 -2.21 -14.36 4.32
CA LEU A 232 -3.04 -15.55 4.55
C LEU A 232 -2.59 -16.74 3.67
N GLN A 233 -2.07 -16.49 2.47
CA GLN A 233 -1.48 -17.53 1.60
C GLN A 233 -0.21 -18.16 2.18
N ASN A 234 0.57 -17.38 2.92
CA ASN A 234 1.92 -17.75 3.32
C ASN A 234 2.04 -18.17 4.80
N VAL A 235 0.95 -18.15 5.57
CA VAL A 235 0.93 -18.45 7.01
C VAL A 235 -0.22 -19.41 7.35
N LEU A 236 -0.03 -20.25 8.37
CA LEU A 236 -1.12 -21.04 8.96
C LEU A 236 -2.06 -20.12 9.75
N VAL A 237 -3.16 -19.69 9.14
CA VAL A 237 -4.10 -18.74 9.76
C VAL A 237 -5.45 -19.40 10.06
N PRO A 238 -6.12 -19.04 11.18
CA PRO A 238 -7.47 -19.53 11.46
C PRO A 238 -8.46 -19.24 10.33
N PRO A 239 -9.45 -20.12 10.08
CA PRO A 239 -10.50 -19.89 9.07
C PRO A 239 -11.24 -18.56 9.23
N THR A 240 -11.37 -18.08 10.48
CA THR A 240 -12.00 -16.80 10.81
C THR A 240 -11.31 -15.60 10.18
N ALA A 241 -10.00 -15.67 9.89
CA ALA A 241 -9.29 -14.59 9.25
C ALA A 241 -9.66 -14.43 7.78
N PHE A 242 -9.88 -15.55 7.07
CA PHE A 242 -10.40 -15.52 5.70
C PHE A 242 -11.80 -14.90 5.65
N GLU A 243 -12.69 -15.31 6.56
CA GLU A 243 -14.04 -14.73 6.66
C GLU A 243 -14.02 -13.21 6.93
N ASN A 244 -13.05 -12.74 7.72
CA ASN A 244 -12.91 -11.31 8.03
C ASN A 244 -12.46 -10.51 6.81
N VAL A 245 -11.49 -11.02 6.05
CA VAL A 245 -11.01 -10.36 4.83
C VAL A 245 -12.09 -10.37 3.75
N GLU A 246 -12.79 -11.49 3.55
CA GLU A 246 -13.92 -11.58 2.60
C GLU A 246 -15.03 -10.59 2.93
N ARG A 247 -15.35 -10.43 4.22
CA ARG A 247 -16.27 -9.42 4.70
C ARG A 247 -15.75 -8.01 4.42
N GLY A 248 -14.48 -7.76 4.72
CA GLY A 248 -13.79 -6.50 4.42
C GLY A 248 -13.95 -6.12 2.96
N MET A 249 -13.72 -7.05 2.03
CA MET A 249 -13.90 -6.80 0.59
C MET A 249 -15.35 -6.49 0.20
N LYS A 250 -16.33 -7.19 0.78
CA LYS A 250 -17.75 -6.92 0.51
C LYS A 250 -18.17 -5.53 1.00
N ASN A 251 -17.75 -5.19 2.21
CA ASN A 251 -18.02 -3.88 2.82
C ASN A 251 -17.33 -2.76 2.03
N TRP A 252 -16.07 -2.97 1.64
CA TRP A 252 -15.32 -2.05 0.80
C TRP A 252 -16.01 -1.79 -0.53
N LYS A 253 -16.45 -2.84 -1.24
CA LYS A 253 -17.13 -2.68 -2.52
C LYS A 253 -18.43 -1.90 -2.41
N THR A 254 -19.20 -2.18 -1.37
CA THR A 254 -20.48 -1.50 -1.09
C THR A 254 -20.24 -0.01 -0.82
N ALA A 255 -19.25 0.33 0.02
CA ALA A 255 -18.88 1.70 0.30
C ALA A 255 -18.31 2.43 -0.93
N TRP A 256 -17.47 1.76 -1.72
CA TRP A 256 -16.90 2.28 -2.97
C TRP A 256 -17.98 2.64 -3.99
N ASP A 257 -18.97 1.75 -4.18
CA ASP A 257 -20.08 1.98 -5.12
C ASP A 257 -20.96 3.15 -4.70
N LYS A 258 -21.22 3.28 -3.40
CA LYS A 258 -21.96 4.43 -2.86
C LYS A 258 -21.21 5.74 -3.02
N MET A 259 -19.91 5.75 -2.72
CA MET A 259 -19.04 6.90 -2.93
C MET A 259 -19.06 7.35 -4.41
N HIS A 260 -18.98 6.41 -5.35
CA HIS A 260 -19.04 6.71 -6.78
C HIS A 260 -20.42 7.22 -7.22
N ALA A 261 -21.49 6.62 -6.73
CA ALA A 261 -22.85 7.07 -7.03
C ALA A 261 -23.07 8.53 -6.58
N SER A 262 -22.60 8.88 -5.37
CA SER A 262 -22.67 10.26 -4.87
C SER A 262 -21.77 11.23 -5.63
N SER A 263 -20.65 10.77 -6.18
CA SER A 263 -19.75 11.59 -6.99
C SER A 263 -20.27 11.87 -8.40
N LEU A 264 -21.02 10.94 -9.00
CA LEU A 264 -21.58 11.08 -10.34
C LEU A 264 -22.70 12.13 -10.40
N ASP A 265 -23.43 12.33 -9.30
CA ASP A 265 -24.48 13.34 -9.20
C ASP A 265 -23.93 14.79 -9.08
N GLY A 266 -22.63 14.94 -8.79
CA GLY A 266 -22.01 16.25 -8.53
C GLY A 266 -21.00 16.74 -9.56
N ASN A 267 -20.56 15.89 -10.51
CA ASN A 267 -19.35 16.17 -11.30
C ASN A 267 -19.57 16.08 -12.82
N THR A 268 -20.34 17.02 -13.38
CA THR A 268 -20.09 17.48 -14.75
C THR A 268 -18.85 18.38 -14.72
N GLY A 269 -17.67 17.77 -14.73
CA GLY A 269 -16.39 18.46 -14.65
C GLY A 269 -16.20 19.48 -15.78
N ASP A 270 -15.71 20.67 -15.41
CA ASP A 270 -15.28 21.71 -16.33
C ASP A 270 -14.01 21.21 -17.07
N PRO A 271 -13.93 21.27 -18.42
CA PRO A 271 -12.76 20.78 -19.19
C PRO A 271 -11.41 21.43 -18.86
N LEU A 272 -11.42 22.46 -18.01
CA LEU A 272 -10.27 23.29 -17.61
C LEU A 272 -9.59 22.85 -16.30
N GLU A 273 -9.98 21.73 -15.68
CA GLU A 273 -9.25 21.23 -14.51
C GLU A 273 -7.76 20.98 -14.83
N GLU A 274 -6.92 21.69 -14.08
CA GLU A 274 -5.47 21.57 -14.14
C GLU A 274 -5.05 20.11 -13.99
N ALA A 275 -4.15 19.63 -14.85
CA ALA A 275 -3.82 18.19 -14.94
C ALA A 275 -3.35 17.57 -13.61
N TRP A 276 -2.79 18.37 -12.69
CA TRP A 276 -2.33 17.92 -11.37
C TRP A 276 -3.46 17.70 -10.35
N ARG A 277 -4.67 18.24 -10.61
CA ARG A 277 -5.85 18.07 -9.74
C ARG A 277 -6.65 16.81 -10.06
N ARG A 278 -6.41 16.20 -11.22
CA ARG A 278 -7.14 15.02 -11.70
C ARG A 278 -6.87 13.81 -10.81
N ASP A 279 -7.89 12.97 -10.68
CA ASP A 279 -7.76 11.68 -9.99
C ASP A 279 -6.72 10.80 -10.69
N GLY A 280 -5.68 10.44 -9.93
CA GLY A 280 -4.60 9.58 -10.40
C GLY A 280 -5.01 8.11 -10.51
N PHE A 281 -4.00 7.22 -10.50
CA PHE A 281 -4.16 5.76 -10.59
C PHE A 281 -5.17 5.16 -9.58
N MET A 282 -5.38 5.83 -8.45
CA MET A 282 -6.30 5.42 -7.38
C MET A 282 -7.76 5.27 -7.83
N LYS A 283 -8.18 5.92 -8.91
CA LYS A 283 -9.53 5.72 -9.50
C LYS A 283 -9.78 4.28 -9.95
N SER A 284 -8.72 3.53 -10.25
CA SER A 284 -8.76 2.11 -10.61
C SER A 284 -8.74 1.18 -9.39
N ALA A 285 -9.02 1.65 -8.17
CA ALA A 285 -9.00 0.81 -6.96
C ALA A 285 -9.96 -0.41 -7.05
N SER A 286 -11.02 -0.33 -7.86
CA SER A 286 -11.93 -1.46 -8.11
C SER A 286 -11.22 -2.64 -8.79
N GLU A 287 -10.15 -2.41 -9.54
CA GLU A 287 -9.32 -3.46 -10.13
C GLU A 287 -8.57 -4.26 -9.06
N TYR A 288 -8.15 -3.60 -7.96
CA TYR A 288 -7.54 -4.27 -6.82
C TYR A 288 -8.56 -5.16 -6.09
N TRP A 289 -9.82 -4.74 -6.02
CA TRP A 289 -10.89 -5.59 -5.50
C TRP A 289 -11.11 -6.84 -6.36
N LEU A 290 -11.08 -6.71 -7.69
CA LEU A 290 -11.13 -7.86 -8.59
C LEU A 290 -9.94 -8.80 -8.38
N LEU A 291 -8.73 -8.25 -8.28
CA LEU A 291 -7.51 -9.01 -7.99
C LEU A 291 -7.63 -9.79 -6.68
N CYS A 292 -8.05 -9.12 -5.61
CA CYS A 292 -8.28 -9.74 -4.30
C CYS A 292 -9.28 -10.93 -4.40
N ASN A 293 -10.36 -10.82 -5.19
CA ASN A 293 -11.29 -11.94 -5.41
C ASN A 293 -10.63 -13.13 -6.12
N VAL A 294 -9.86 -12.87 -7.18
CA VAL A 294 -9.12 -13.92 -7.91
C VAL A 294 -8.13 -14.63 -6.98
N LEU A 295 -7.39 -13.87 -6.16
CA LEU A 295 -6.45 -14.44 -5.20
C LEU A 295 -7.14 -15.35 -4.17
N LEU A 296 -8.32 -14.98 -3.69
CA LEU A 296 -9.10 -15.82 -2.77
C LEU A 296 -9.66 -17.09 -3.43
N GLU A 297 -10.06 -17.01 -4.70
CA GLU A 297 -10.52 -18.18 -5.45
C GLU A 297 -9.39 -19.19 -5.67
N VAL A 298 -8.18 -18.72 -5.98
CA VAL A 298 -6.98 -19.58 -6.08
C VAL A 298 -6.71 -20.29 -4.75
N ILE A 299 -6.75 -19.57 -3.62
CA ILE A 299 -6.53 -20.17 -2.29
C ILE A 299 -7.54 -21.27 -1.97
N ARG A 300 -8.82 -21.04 -2.31
CA ARG A 300 -9.89 -22.02 -2.09
C ARG A 300 -9.70 -23.26 -2.95
N SER A 301 -9.23 -23.08 -4.18
CA SER A 301 -8.94 -24.18 -5.12
C SER A 301 -7.79 -25.04 -4.60
N ASP A 302 -6.68 -24.42 -4.19
CA ASP A 302 -5.54 -25.11 -3.60
C ASP A 302 -5.93 -25.86 -2.31
N ALA A 303 -6.70 -25.22 -1.41
CA ALA A 303 -7.20 -25.88 -0.20
C ALA A 303 -8.11 -27.09 -0.51
N GLY A 304 -8.87 -27.01 -1.61
CA GLY A 304 -9.67 -28.11 -2.13
C GLY A 304 -8.83 -29.28 -2.62
N GLU A 305 -7.73 -29.01 -3.34
CA GLU A 305 -6.79 -30.04 -3.82
C GLU A 305 -6.05 -30.73 -2.67
N TYR A 306 -5.54 -29.97 -1.68
CA TYR A 306 -4.93 -30.55 -0.47
C TYR A 306 -5.91 -31.40 0.37
N SER A 307 -7.21 -31.09 0.33
CA SER A 307 -8.28 -31.88 0.97
C SER A 307 -8.58 -33.17 0.21
N VAL A 308 -8.53 -33.13 -1.13
CA VAL A 308 -8.70 -34.31 -1.99
C VAL A 308 -7.52 -35.26 -1.84
N ASP A 309 -6.29 -34.77 -1.77
CA ASP A 309 -5.09 -35.59 -1.57
C ASP A 309 -5.05 -36.29 -0.20
N LYS A 310 -5.57 -35.64 0.86
CA LYS A 310 -5.77 -36.31 2.15
C LYS A 310 -6.85 -37.39 2.08
N ARG A 311 -7.92 -37.21 1.28
CA ARG A 311 -8.96 -38.24 1.12
C ARG A 311 -8.51 -39.43 0.27
N THR A 312 -7.65 -39.22 -0.73
CA THR A 312 -7.05 -40.31 -1.53
C THR A 312 -6.00 -41.08 -0.73
N LEU A 313 -5.18 -40.40 0.08
CA LEU A 313 -4.24 -41.07 0.99
C LEU A 313 -4.93 -41.85 2.12
N VAL A 314 -6.02 -41.33 2.69
CA VAL A 314 -6.82 -42.06 3.71
C VAL A 314 -7.55 -43.28 3.11
N LYS A 315 -7.98 -43.22 1.83
CA LYS A 315 -8.55 -44.38 1.13
C LYS A 315 -7.49 -45.42 0.72
N ALA A 316 -6.26 -45.01 0.44
CA ALA A 316 -5.17 -45.93 0.14
C ALA A 316 -4.60 -46.63 1.40
N GLY A 317 -4.79 -46.05 2.58
CA GLY A 317 -4.31 -46.60 3.86
C GLY A 317 -5.22 -47.63 4.54
N SER A 318 -6.43 -47.92 4.03
CA SER A 318 -7.38 -48.83 4.71
C SER A 318 -7.37 -50.28 4.21
N VAL A 319 -6.33 -50.70 3.46
CA VAL A 319 -6.19 -52.10 3.01
C VAL A 319 -4.84 -52.66 3.44
N ARG A 320 -4.90 -53.45 4.53
CA ARG A 320 -3.91 -54.42 5.09
C ARG A 320 -3.26 -54.01 6.42
N GLU A 321 -3.97 -54.29 7.50
CA GLU A 321 -3.33 -54.81 8.71
C GLU A 321 -3.64 -56.31 8.81
N ASN A 322 -2.62 -57.14 8.66
CA ASN A 322 -2.53 -58.41 9.38
C ASN A 322 -1.09 -58.94 9.40
N SER A 323 -0.64 -59.22 10.63
CA SER A 323 0.40 -60.18 11.04
C SER A 323 1.89 -59.75 11.04
N SER A 324 2.34 -59.48 12.28
CA SER A 324 3.50 -60.08 12.99
C SER A 324 4.96 -59.73 12.69
N ASN A 325 5.55 -59.11 13.72
CA ASN A 325 6.90 -59.18 14.30
C ASN A 325 8.13 -58.52 13.64
N PRO A 326 9.05 -57.95 14.47
CA PRO A 326 10.10 -57.05 14.02
C PRO A 326 11.39 -57.81 13.70
N THR A 327 11.96 -57.55 12.54
CA THR A 327 13.35 -57.94 12.24
C THR A 327 14.14 -56.68 11.95
N VAL A 328 15.09 -56.39 12.84
CA VAL A 328 16.12 -55.37 12.67
C VAL A 328 16.97 -55.77 11.46
N VAL A 329 16.96 -54.95 10.41
CA VAL A 329 17.90 -55.08 9.28
C VAL A 329 18.51 -53.71 9.01
N ASN A 330 19.79 -53.60 9.33
CA ASN A 330 20.68 -52.52 8.91
C ASN A 330 20.71 -52.42 7.38
N ILE A 331 20.55 -51.21 6.83
CA ILE A 331 20.88 -50.90 5.44
C ILE A 331 21.86 -49.71 5.43
N PRO A 332 22.98 -49.78 4.69
CA PRO A 332 24.07 -48.82 4.79
C PRO A 332 23.81 -47.56 3.98
N LEU A 333 24.42 -46.46 4.44
CA LEU A 333 24.56 -45.19 3.73
C LEU A 333 25.20 -45.43 2.36
N ARG A 334 24.52 -45.01 1.30
CA ARG A 334 25.06 -44.94 -0.05
C ARG A 334 25.07 -43.48 -0.48
N GLU A 335 26.25 -42.89 -0.47
CA GLU A 335 26.56 -41.72 -1.27
C GLU A 335 26.40 -42.09 -2.75
N GLU A 336 25.62 -41.33 -3.51
CA GLU A 336 25.84 -41.19 -4.94
C GLU A 336 25.28 -39.86 -5.46
N SER A 337 26.21 -39.12 -6.04
CA SER A 337 26.10 -37.88 -6.79
C SER A 337 25.12 -37.96 -7.96
N ILE A 338 24.30 -36.92 -8.19
CA ILE A 338 23.71 -36.67 -9.50
C ILE A 338 23.89 -35.21 -9.91
N GLN A 339 24.65 -35.08 -10.99
CA GLN A 339 24.88 -33.92 -11.84
C GLN A 339 23.57 -33.37 -12.46
N SER A 340 23.52 -32.03 -12.54
CA SER A 340 23.16 -31.26 -13.74
C SER A 340 22.16 -31.89 -14.73
N ARG A 341 20.90 -31.42 -14.68
CA ARG A 341 20.09 -31.21 -15.89
C ARG A 341 19.43 -29.83 -15.84
N ARG A 342 20.11 -28.85 -16.43
CA ARG A 342 19.47 -27.66 -17.01
C ARG A 342 18.89 -28.09 -18.36
N SER A 343 17.62 -27.78 -18.59
CA SER A 343 17.13 -27.46 -19.93
C SER A 343 16.14 -26.28 -19.80
N PRO A 344 16.21 -25.27 -20.67
CA PRO A 344 15.42 -24.05 -20.55
C PRO A 344 14.05 -24.21 -21.21
N ASP A 345 13.00 -23.71 -20.56
CA ASP A 345 11.66 -23.58 -21.14
C ASP A 345 11.51 -22.20 -21.81
N PRO A 346 11.33 -22.12 -23.14
CA PRO A 346 11.21 -20.85 -23.86
C PRO A 346 9.73 -20.54 -24.04
N ARG A 347 9.09 -19.95 -23.01
CA ARG A 347 7.74 -19.35 -23.15
C ARG A 347 7.39 -18.43 -21.97
N ARG A 348 8.16 -17.34 -21.79
CA ARG A 348 7.78 -16.19 -20.94
C ARG A 348 8.49 -14.93 -21.44
N SER A 349 8.08 -14.50 -22.62
CA SER A 349 8.29 -13.15 -23.13
C SER A 349 7.02 -12.79 -23.88
N ASP A 350 6.54 -11.58 -23.66
CA ASP A 350 5.30 -10.99 -24.19
C ASP A 350 4.08 -11.19 -23.29
N GLN A 351 3.97 -10.34 -22.26
CA GLN A 351 2.81 -9.51 -21.98
C GLN A 351 3.04 -8.70 -20.70
N VAL A 352 3.69 -7.55 -20.84
CA VAL A 352 3.48 -6.41 -19.94
C VAL A 352 3.05 -5.27 -20.84
N GLN A 353 1.75 -5.23 -21.10
CA GLN A 353 1.12 -4.18 -21.88
C GLN A 353 1.01 -2.96 -20.97
N LYS A 354 1.82 -1.94 -21.26
CA LYS A 354 1.67 -0.58 -20.72
C LYS A 354 0.23 -0.13 -21.00
N ILE A 355 -0.56 0.06 -19.94
CA ILE A 355 -1.86 0.75 -20.03
C ILE A 355 -1.58 2.21 -19.66
N SER A 356 -1.77 3.05 -20.68
CA SER A 356 -1.64 4.51 -20.69
C SER A 356 -2.75 5.22 -19.95
#